data_AF-A0A353E408-F1
#
_entry.id   AF-A0A353E408-F1
#
_cell.length_a   1.000
_cell.length_b   1.000
_cell.length_c   1.000
_cell.angle_alpha   90.00
_cell.angle_beta   90.00
_cell.angle_gamma   90.00
#
_symmetry.space_group_name_H-M   'P 1'
#
loop_
_entity.id
_entity.type
_entity.pdbx_description
1 polymer ?
#
loop_
_entity_poly.entity_id
_entity_poly.type
_entity_poly.pdbx_seq_one_letter_code
_entity_poly.pdbx_strand_id
1 'polypeptide(L)'
;MKKIFLFSVLMLSAIAASAQSTARKFVLKNSADGQSELTCYLPQNPTGRAVVDCPGGGYAHLAMDHEGHQWAEYFNKQGIAFFVLKYR
;
A
#
# COMPACT_ATOMS: atom_id res chain seq x y z
N MET A 1 37.80 -0.02 -13.40
CA MET A 1 37.22 -0.34 -12.08
C MET A 1 36.31 0.77 -11.53
N LYS A 2 36.76 2.04 -11.42
CA LYS A 2 35.93 3.16 -10.92
C LYS A 2 34.64 3.41 -11.73
N LYS A 3 34.67 3.28 -13.07
CA LYS A 3 33.49 3.46 -13.94
C LYS A 3 32.43 2.38 -13.76
N ILE A 4 32.84 1.13 -13.56
CA ILE A 4 31.94 -0.01 -13.31
C ILE A 4 31.25 0.17 -11.95
N PHE A 5 32.01 0.58 -10.93
CA PHE A 5 31.47 0.90 -9.61
C PHE A 5 30.46 2.05 -9.66
N LEU A 6 30.75 3.10 -10.44
CA LEU A 6 29.83 4.23 -10.63
C LEU A 6 28.53 3.81 -11.33
N PHE A 7 28.62 2.95 -12.36
CA PHE A 7 27.46 2.41 -13.06
C PHE A 7 26.59 1.52 -12.17
N SER A 8 27.21 0.67 -11.34
CA SER A 8 26.47 -0.17 -10.38
C SER A 8 25.76 0.66 -9.30
N VAL A 9 26.36 1.77 -8.85
CA VAL A 9 25.73 2.69 -7.89
C VAL A 9 24.56 3.45 -8.54
N LEU A 10 24.69 3.88 -9.80
CA LEU A 10 23.61 4.54 -10.54
C LEU A 10 22.42 3.60 -10.84
N MET A 11 22.69 2.33 -11.12
CA MET A 11 21.63 1.34 -11.31
C MET A 11 20.86 1.06 -10.01
N LEU A 12 21.56 0.97 -8.88
CA LEU A 12 20.93 0.76 -7.57
C LEU A 12 20.02 1.94 -7.16
N SER A 13 20.43 3.18 -7.48
CA SER A 13 19.62 4.37 -7.16
C SER A 13 18.39 4.52 -8.05
N ALA A 14 18.46 4.11 -9.33
CA ALA A 14 17.31 4.13 -10.23
C ALA A 14 16.20 3.13 -9.80
N ILE A 15 16.58 1.98 -9.24
CA ILE A 15 15.63 0.99 -8.72
C ILE A 15 14.94 1.54 -7.45
N ALA A 16 15.69 2.18 -6.56
CA ALA A 16 15.15 2.75 -5.32
C ALA A 16 14.16 3.91 -5.57
N ALA A 17 14.36 4.72 -6.62
CA ALA A 17 13.45 5.81 -6.97
C ALA A 17 12.07 5.33 -7.49
N SER A 18 11.97 4.07 -7.94
CA SER A 18 10.73 3.48 -8.45
C SER A 18 9.87 2.79 -7.39
N ALA A 19 10.34 2.76 -6.12
CA ALA A 19 9.93 1.73 -5.17
C ALA A 19 8.84 2.13 -4.16
N GLN A 20 8.46 3.40 -4.01
CA GLN A 20 7.50 3.77 -2.95
C GLN A 20 6.41 4.72 -3.47
N SER A 21 5.24 4.17 -3.82
CA SER A 21 4.09 4.97 -4.27
C SER A 21 3.23 5.52 -3.12
N THR A 22 3.31 4.90 -1.93
CA THR A 22 2.60 5.35 -0.72
C THR A 22 3.36 6.48 -0.02
N ALA A 23 2.75 7.65 0.06
CA ALA A 23 3.27 8.80 0.81
C ALA A 23 2.96 8.71 2.31
N ARG A 24 1.77 8.21 2.66
CA ARG A 24 1.34 8.10 4.06
C ARG A 24 0.57 6.82 4.27
N LYS A 25 0.99 6.05 5.28
CA LYS A 25 0.27 4.89 5.80
C LYS A 25 -0.19 5.17 7.23
N PHE A 26 -1.45 4.90 7.54
CA PHE A 26 -1.96 4.96 8.92
C PHE A 26 -3.12 4.00 9.11
N VAL A 27 -3.46 3.70 10.36
CA VAL A 27 -4.61 2.85 10.71
C VAL A 27 -5.65 3.70 11.41
N LEU A 28 -6.89 3.63 10.93
CA LEU A 28 -8.05 4.18 11.60
C LEU A 28 -8.77 3.07 12.36
N LYS A 29 -8.96 3.25 13.67
CA LYS A 29 -9.83 2.37 14.47
C LYS A 29 -11.28 2.66 14.06
N ASN A 30 -11.95 1.65 13.49
CA ASN A 30 -13.30 1.79 12.92
C ASN A 30 -14.40 1.30 13.90
N SER A 31 -14.01 0.88 15.09
CA SER A 31 -14.93 0.31 16.09
C SER A 31 -14.42 0.55 17.51
N ALA A 32 -15.35 0.69 18.46
CA ALA A 32 -15.03 0.95 19.87
C ALA A 32 -14.30 -0.23 20.55
N ASP A 33 -14.56 -1.45 20.10
CA ASP A 33 -13.90 -2.67 20.60
C ASP A 33 -12.52 -2.92 19.95
N GLY A 34 -12.14 -2.12 18.95
CA GLY A 34 -10.89 -2.25 18.22
C GLY A 34 -10.81 -3.47 17.29
N GLN A 35 -11.91 -4.20 17.07
CA GLN A 35 -11.89 -5.41 16.25
C GLN A 35 -11.98 -5.11 14.75
N SER A 36 -12.57 -3.96 14.39
CA SER A 36 -12.57 -3.43 13.03
C SER A 36 -11.66 -2.22 12.87
N GLU A 37 -10.86 -2.24 11.81
CA GLU A 37 -9.84 -1.24 11.49
C GLU A 37 -9.80 -0.99 9.98
N LEU A 38 -9.42 0.23 9.59
CA LEU A 38 -9.14 0.58 8.20
C LEU A 38 -7.66 0.94 8.08
N THR A 39 -6.90 0.15 7.32
CA THR A 39 -5.51 0.50 6.98
C THR A 39 -5.50 1.38 5.74
N CYS A 40 -5.01 2.59 5.88
CA CYS A 40 -5.05 3.61 4.85
C CYS A 40 -3.70 3.83 4.19
N TYR A 41 -3.67 3.77 2.86
CA TYR A 41 -2.51 4.00 2.01
C TYR A 41 -2.78 5.19 1.08
N LEU A 42 -2.18 6.34 1.39
CA LEU A 42 -2.32 7.54 0.58
C LEU A 42 -1.19 7.65 -0.45
N PRO A 43 -1.51 7.91 -1.73
CA PRO A 43 -0.52 8.03 -2.79
C PRO A 43 0.27 9.33 -2.69
N GLN A 44 1.47 9.34 -3.28
CA GLN A 44 2.29 10.55 -3.44
C GLN A 44 1.62 11.65 -4.28
N ASN A 45 0.88 11.27 -5.32
CA ASN A 45 0.18 12.19 -6.22
C ASN A 45 -1.32 11.85 -6.25
N PRO A 46 -2.14 12.38 -5.32
CA PRO A 46 -3.53 11.98 -5.20
C PRO A 46 -4.42 12.54 -6.32
N THR A 47 -5.20 11.67 -6.94
CA THR A 47 -6.24 12.01 -7.94
C THR A 47 -7.57 12.42 -7.30
N GLY A 48 -7.71 12.31 -5.98
CA GLY A 48 -8.96 12.48 -5.25
C GLY A 48 -9.87 11.25 -5.23
N ARG A 49 -9.52 10.18 -5.96
CA ARG A 49 -10.24 8.89 -5.95
C ARG A 49 -9.75 7.99 -4.83
N ALA A 50 -10.64 7.13 -4.36
CA ALA A 50 -10.33 6.11 -3.37
C ALA A 50 -11.00 4.77 -3.68
N VAL A 51 -10.38 3.69 -3.21
CA VAL A 51 -10.92 2.32 -3.22
C VAL A 51 -10.87 1.80 -1.78
N VAL A 52 -11.99 1.22 -1.34
CA VAL A 52 -12.09 0.44 -0.10
C VAL A 52 -12.13 -1.02 -0.47
N ASP A 53 -11.12 -1.76 -0.07
CA ASP A 53 -11.01 -3.19 -0.21
C ASP A 53 -11.58 -3.90 1.02
N CYS A 54 -12.36 -4.95 0.75
CA CYS A 54 -12.96 -5.84 1.74
C CYS A 54 -12.39 -7.24 1.47
N PRO A 55 -11.26 -7.61 2.11
CA PRO A 55 -10.59 -8.88 1.88
C PRO A 55 -11.54 -10.05 2.10
N GLY A 56 -11.51 -11.07 1.26
CA GLY A 56 -12.32 -12.27 1.40
C GLY A 56 -11.85 -13.21 2.51
N GLY A 57 -12.28 -14.48 2.43
CA GLY A 57 -12.02 -15.51 3.45
C GLY A 57 -13.26 -16.20 4.01
N GLY A 58 -14.39 -16.10 3.30
CA GLY A 58 -15.58 -16.92 3.54
C GLY A 58 -16.19 -16.77 4.94
N TYR A 59 -15.99 -15.62 5.60
CA TYR A 59 -16.39 -15.36 6.98
C TYR A 59 -15.73 -16.25 8.05
N ALA A 60 -14.68 -17.00 7.68
CA ALA A 60 -13.89 -17.81 8.61
C ALA A 60 -12.53 -17.17 8.95
N HIS A 61 -11.97 -16.40 8.01
CA HIS A 61 -10.77 -15.61 8.19
C HIS A 61 -10.79 -14.39 7.25
N LEU A 62 -9.71 -13.59 7.27
CA LEU A 62 -9.48 -12.50 6.32
C LEU A 62 -8.19 -12.69 5.53
N ALA A 63 -8.29 -12.63 4.21
CA ALA A 63 -7.18 -12.68 3.26
C ALA A 63 -6.38 -11.34 3.19
N MET A 64 -6.07 -10.75 4.35
CA MET A 64 -5.63 -9.35 4.49
C MET A 64 -4.43 -8.96 3.62
N ASP A 65 -3.47 -9.85 3.42
CA ASP A 65 -2.26 -9.53 2.66
C ASP A 65 -2.48 -9.62 1.15
N HIS A 66 -2.84 -10.80 0.65
CA HIS A 66 -2.86 -11.10 -0.79
C HIS A 66 -4.08 -10.51 -1.51
N GLU A 67 -5.22 -10.40 -0.84
CA GLU A 67 -6.39 -9.69 -1.37
C GLU A 67 -6.39 -8.21 -0.96
N GLY A 68 -5.71 -7.84 0.13
CA GLY A 68 -5.65 -6.47 0.62
C GLY A 68 -4.29 -5.79 0.40
N HIS A 69 -3.43 -5.82 1.41
CA HIS A 69 -2.25 -4.95 1.52
C HIS A 69 -1.31 -4.95 0.31
N GLN A 70 -1.18 -6.07 -0.40
CA GLN A 70 -0.32 -6.18 -1.59
C GLN A 70 -0.81 -5.31 -2.77
N TRP A 71 -2.10 -4.97 -2.82
CA TRP A 71 -2.67 -4.10 -3.85
C TRP A 71 -2.43 -2.61 -3.63
N ALA A 72 -2.00 -2.21 -2.44
CA ALA A 72 -1.80 -0.79 -2.11
C ALA A 72 -0.88 -0.08 -3.10
N GLU A 73 0.24 -0.72 -3.47
CA GLU A 73 1.21 -0.16 -4.41
C GLU A 73 0.62 0.04 -5.81
N TYR A 74 -0.20 -0.90 -6.30
CA TYR A 74 -0.84 -0.79 -7.61
C TYR A 74 -1.77 0.43 -7.68
N PHE A 75 -2.64 0.60 -6.69
CA PHE A 75 -3.56 1.74 -6.64
C PHE A 75 -2.84 3.06 -6.37
N ASN A 76 -1.88 3.07 -5.46
CA ASN A 76 -1.14 4.29 -5.13
C ASN A 76 -0.29 4.80 -6.31
N LYS A 77 0.29 3.91 -7.14
CA LYS A 77 0.97 4.29 -8.40
C LYS A 77 0.06 5.03 -9.39
N GLN A 78 -1.24 4.76 -9.34
CA GLN A 78 -2.26 5.45 -10.16
C GLN A 78 -2.82 6.71 -9.48
N GLY A 79 -2.28 7.10 -8.33
CA GLY A 79 -2.77 8.21 -7.54
C GLY A 79 -4.12 7.95 -6.87
N ILE A 80 -4.48 6.70 -6.64
CA ILE A 80 -5.73 6.31 -5.97
C ILE A 80 -5.40 5.97 -4.51
N ALA A 81 -6.14 6.56 -3.56
CA ALA A 81 -6.05 6.16 -2.16
C ALA A 81 -6.63 4.75 -1.97
N PHE A 82 -5.92 3.89 -1.26
CA PHE A 82 -6.33 2.51 -1.06
C PHE A 82 -6.53 2.24 0.43
N PHE A 83 -7.67 1.67 0.77
CA PHE A 83 -8.05 1.40 2.14
C PHE A 83 -8.37 -0.09 2.28
N VAL A 84 -7.72 -0.79 3.21
CA VAL A 84 -7.98 -2.22 3.48
C VAL A 84 -8.79 -2.34 4.77
N LEU A 85 -10.00 -2.86 4.67
CA LEU A 85 -10.90 -3.06 5.80
C LEU A 85 -10.61 -4.38 6.50
N LYS A 86 -10.20 -4.31 7.77
CA LYS A 86 -10.35 -5.44 8.69
C LYS A 86 -11.77 -5.42 9.26
N TYR A 87 -12.60 -6.36 8.84
CA TYR A 87 -13.92 -6.59 9.40
C TYR A 87 -13.89 -7.77 10.41
N ARG A 88 -15.06 -8.10 10.99
CA ARG A 88 -15.18 -9.14 12.02
C ARG A 88 -15.34 -10.52 11.40
#